data_AF-A0A667YMR8-F1
#
_entry.id   AF-A0A667YMR8-F1
#
_cell.length_a   1.000
_cell.length_b   1.000
_cell.length_c   1.000
_cell.angle_alpha   90.00
_cell.angle_beta   90.00
_cell.angle_gamma   90.00
#
_symmetry.space_group_name_H-M   'P 1'
#
loop_
_entity.id
_entity.type
_entity.pdbx_description
1 polymer ?
#
loop_
_entity_poly.entity_id
_entity_poly.type
_entity_poly.pdbx_seq_one_letter_code
_entity_poly.pdbx_strand_id
1 'polypeptide(L)'
;MHLWCWLALVAFIPVTSSTSPGVKVKITEKGLEYGKQIGMVTLQQKLKAIKVPDISGTQKVAPIGKVRYSLSKMQIMNLGLPKSALTLAPGTGVSLSISNAFINLHGNWKVKYMNFIKDSGSFDLSVNGLTITTSISVKSDETGRPVVNSVNCGATVGSAKIKFHGGASWLYNLFSKFIDQALRKALQKQICPLVADAISELNPHLKTLNVLAKVDKLAEIEYSMVSSPVISKSSIDLSLKGEFYNIGQHQEPPFSPKPFPMPPQVNNMLYIGVSTFTINSAAFVYNKAGALSLFITDDMIPPSSPIRLNTRTFGAFIPQIAKRFPGLMMKLLVKTVKDPGITLEGNNVTVQTTSTVTAYAIQPNSTLTPLFILNVDISVSARMYLTEMRLAGAVALNTMDMNLRTSYVGDFQVRPLQNIFQIVLKVAVIPRVNAQFQKGCPLPAIGKMKLVNSQLQVLKVRHSVI
;
A
#
# COMPACT_ATOMS: atom_id res chain seq x y z
N MET A 1 -21.01 -47.59 6.85
CA MET A 1 -20.27 -46.32 6.75
C MET A 1 -21.08 -45.40 5.84
N HIS A 2 -21.94 -44.58 6.44
CA HIS A 2 -23.11 -44.01 5.77
C HIS A 2 -22.78 -42.73 4.97
N LEU A 3 -23.43 -42.61 3.80
CA LEU A 3 -23.41 -41.48 2.86
C LEU A 3 -23.61 -40.09 3.53
N TRP A 4 -24.21 -40.07 4.73
CA TRP A 4 -24.39 -38.88 5.56
C TRP A 4 -23.08 -38.22 6.04
N CYS A 5 -22.02 -38.99 6.29
CA CYS A 5 -20.73 -38.41 6.68
C CYS A 5 -20.07 -37.59 5.56
N TRP A 6 -20.39 -37.88 4.29
CA TRP A 6 -19.88 -37.11 3.15
C TRP A 6 -20.65 -35.81 2.94
N LEU A 7 -21.97 -35.80 3.18
CA LEU A 7 -22.80 -34.59 3.10
C LEU A 7 -22.49 -33.58 4.23
N ALA A 8 -22.16 -34.07 5.43
CA ALA A 8 -21.73 -33.21 6.53
C ALA A 8 -20.37 -32.55 6.28
N LEU A 9 -19.48 -33.19 5.49
CA LEU A 9 -18.18 -32.62 5.15
C LEU A 9 -18.28 -31.48 4.12
N VAL A 10 -19.29 -31.50 3.24
CA VAL A 10 -19.51 -30.46 2.23
C VAL A 10 -20.20 -29.21 2.83
N ALA A 11 -20.94 -29.36 3.94
CA ALA A 11 -21.58 -28.24 4.64
C ALA A 11 -20.61 -27.37 5.48
N PHE A 12 -19.36 -27.82 5.66
CA PHE A 12 -18.29 -27.08 6.34
C PHE A 12 -17.17 -26.64 5.40
N ILE A 13 -17.45 -26.47 4.10
CA ILE A 13 -16.60 -25.60 3.29
C ILE A 13 -16.95 -24.18 3.73
N PRO A 14 -16.08 -23.43 4.44
CA PRO A 14 -16.30 -22.01 4.56
C PRO A 14 -16.33 -21.49 3.14
N VAL A 15 -17.51 -21.09 2.68
CA VAL A 15 -17.61 -20.20 1.53
C VAL A 15 -16.79 -19.01 1.98
N THR A 16 -15.56 -18.92 1.48
CA THR A 16 -14.74 -17.74 1.63
C THR A 16 -15.46 -16.69 0.82
N SER A 17 -16.43 -16.03 1.43
CA SER A 17 -17.04 -14.83 0.88
C SER A 17 -15.90 -13.83 0.80
N SER A 18 -15.26 -13.76 -0.36
CA SER A 18 -14.20 -12.78 -0.60
C SER A 18 -14.84 -11.42 -0.39
N THR A 19 -14.54 -10.78 0.74
CA THR A 19 -15.03 -9.45 1.03
C THR A 19 -14.48 -8.53 -0.05
N SER A 20 -15.35 -7.72 -0.65
CA SER A 20 -14.90 -6.77 -1.67
C SER A 20 -13.90 -5.80 -1.03
N PRO A 21 -12.82 -5.40 -1.70
CA PRO A 21 -11.87 -4.48 -1.11
C PRO A 21 -12.45 -3.06 -1.04
N GLY A 22 -12.14 -2.33 0.02
CA GLY A 22 -12.33 -0.88 0.09
C GLY A 22 -11.24 -0.11 -0.66
N VAL A 23 -10.03 -0.66 -0.73
CA VAL A 23 -8.89 -0.07 -1.45
C VAL A 23 -8.24 -1.08 -2.39
N LYS A 24 -7.93 -0.67 -3.62
CA LYS A 24 -7.19 -1.49 -4.60
C LYS A 24 -5.87 -0.82 -4.92
N VAL A 25 -4.80 -1.61 -4.98
CA VAL A 25 -3.48 -1.16 -5.44
C VAL A 25 -3.11 -1.94 -6.68
N LYS A 26 -2.81 -1.25 -7.78
CA LYS A 26 -2.40 -1.86 -9.05
C LYS A 26 -0.97 -1.44 -9.36
N ILE A 27 -0.08 -2.42 -9.45
CA ILE A 27 1.33 -2.25 -9.84
C ILE A 27 1.45 -2.69 -11.29
N THR A 28 1.88 -1.79 -12.17
CA THR A 28 2.02 -2.10 -13.61
C THR A 28 3.39 -2.66 -13.93
N GLU A 29 3.59 -3.09 -15.18
CA GLU A 29 4.92 -3.45 -15.68
C GLU A 29 5.96 -2.34 -15.48
N LYS A 30 5.59 -1.05 -15.57
CA LYS A 30 6.51 0.06 -15.26
C LYS A 30 6.94 0.07 -13.80
N GLY A 31 6.01 -0.22 -12.89
CA GLY A 31 6.32 -0.36 -11.46
C GLY A 31 7.20 -1.58 -11.18
N LEU A 32 6.94 -2.67 -11.89
CA LEU A 32 7.74 -3.89 -11.81
C LEU A 32 9.16 -3.68 -12.34
N GLU A 33 9.33 -2.93 -13.44
CA GLU A 33 10.63 -2.58 -14.00
C GLU A 33 11.44 -1.69 -13.05
N TYR A 34 10.80 -0.73 -12.37
CA TYR A 34 11.43 0.04 -11.30
C TYR A 34 11.89 -0.88 -10.14
N GLY A 35 11.02 -1.80 -9.72
CA GLY A 35 11.37 -2.83 -8.73
C GLY A 35 12.53 -3.73 -9.16
N LYS A 36 12.61 -4.07 -10.45
CA LYS A 36 13.71 -4.87 -11.03
C LYS A 36 15.06 -4.19 -10.80
N GLN A 37 15.16 -2.88 -11.06
CA GLN A 37 16.42 -2.16 -10.89
C GLN A 37 16.94 -2.25 -9.46
N ILE A 38 16.04 -2.18 -8.48
CA ILE A 38 16.38 -2.34 -7.05
C ILE A 38 16.78 -3.80 -6.76
N GLY A 39 15.94 -4.77 -7.17
CA GLY A 39 16.17 -6.19 -6.90
C GLY A 39 17.42 -6.77 -7.56
N MET A 40 17.79 -6.28 -8.75
CA MET A 40 18.98 -6.75 -9.48
C MET A 40 20.28 -6.37 -8.76
N VAL A 41 20.31 -5.25 -8.03
CA VAL A 41 21.46 -4.87 -7.20
C VAL A 41 21.64 -5.88 -6.06
N THR A 42 20.57 -6.21 -5.35
CA THR A 42 20.57 -7.22 -4.28
C THR A 42 20.99 -8.59 -4.81
N LEU A 43 20.43 -9.01 -5.94
CA LEU A 43 20.79 -10.27 -6.57
C LEU A 43 22.27 -10.33 -6.97
N GLN A 44 22.81 -9.25 -7.55
CA GLN A 44 24.22 -9.18 -7.91
C GLN A 44 25.13 -9.28 -6.67
N GLN A 45 24.75 -8.65 -5.56
CA GLN A 45 25.48 -8.76 -4.29
C GLN A 45 25.47 -10.20 -3.77
N LYS A 46 24.32 -10.88 -3.80
CA LYS A 46 24.20 -12.28 -3.40
C LYS A 46 25.02 -13.22 -4.26
N LEU A 47 25.00 -13.04 -5.58
CA LEU A 47 25.78 -13.87 -6.50
C LEU A 47 27.29 -13.64 -6.39
N LYS A 48 27.76 -12.47 -5.94
CA LYS A 48 29.18 -12.27 -5.62
C LYS A 48 29.65 -13.11 -4.43
N ALA A 49 28.73 -13.57 -3.57
CA ALA A 49 29.02 -14.42 -2.42
C ALA A 49 29.02 -15.93 -2.74
N ILE A 50 28.92 -16.33 -4.02
CA ILE A 50 29.01 -17.74 -4.41
C ILE A 50 30.31 -18.36 -3.87
N LYS A 51 30.16 -19.49 -3.18
CA LYS A 51 31.28 -20.35 -2.77
C LYS A 51 31.33 -21.54 -3.71
N VAL A 52 32.27 -21.51 -4.66
CA VAL A 52 32.52 -22.66 -5.53
C VAL A 52 33.33 -23.69 -4.74
N PRO A 53 32.84 -24.93 -4.56
CA PRO A 53 33.56 -25.94 -3.80
C PRO A 53 34.84 -26.35 -4.53
N ASP A 54 35.86 -26.74 -3.75
CA ASP A 54 37.10 -27.29 -4.32
C ASP A 54 36.79 -28.55 -5.15
N ILE A 55 37.38 -28.63 -6.34
CA ILE A 55 37.20 -29.75 -7.26
C ILE A 55 38.49 -30.55 -7.28
N SER A 56 38.43 -31.80 -6.84
CA SER A 56 39.59 -32.68 -6.84
C SER A 56 39.23 -34.08 -7.31
N GLY A 57 40.24 -34.82 -7.76
CA GLY A 57 40.03 -36.18 -8.23
C GLY A 57 41.30 -36.84 -8.75
N THR A 58 41.14 -38.04 -9.28
CA THR A 58 42.20 -38.76 -9.96
C THR A 58 41.74 -39.18 -11.34
N GLN A 59 42.47 -38.82 -12.38
CA GLN A 59 42.13 -39.14 -13.78
C GLN A 59 43.36 -39.64 -14.54
N LYS A 60 43.13 -40.43 -15.61
CA LYS A 60 44.18 -40.84 -16.53
C LYS A 60 44.25 -39.85 -17.70
N VAL A 61 45.39 -39.19 -17.89
CA VAL A 61 45.63 -38.25 -18.98
C VAL A 61 46.74 -38.82 -19.85
N ALA A 62 46.46 -39.10 -21.12
CA ALA A 62 47.49 -39.57 -22.05
C ALA A 62 48.40 -38.41 -22.49
N PRO A 63 49.73 -38.59 -22.58
CA PRO A 63 50.53 -39.78 -22.22
C PRO A 63 51.02 -39.82 -20.74
N ILE A 64 50.64 -38.85 -19.91
CA ILE A 64 51.17 -38.60 -18.55
C ILE A 64 50.81 -39.71 -17.53
N GLY A 65 49.73 -40.44 -17.77
CA GLY A 65 49.24 -41.49 -16.88
C GLY A 65 48.30 -40.98 -15.80
N LYS A 66 48.38 -41.54 -14.58
CA LYS A 66 47.46 -41.24 -13.47
C LYS A 66 47.83 -39.91 -12.80
N VAL A 67 46.93 -38.95 -12.87
CA VAL A 67 47.07 -37.59 -12.33
C VAL A 67 46.08 -37.39 -11.20
N ARG A 68 46.58 -37.03 -10.02
CA ARG A 68 45.79 -36.45 -8.93
C ARG A 68 45.75 -34.95 -9.10
N TYR A 69 44.58 -34.34 -9.09
CA TYR A 69 44.42 -32.90 -9.28
C TYR A 69 43.52 -32.28 -8.20
N SER A 70 43.69 -30.98 -7.99
CA SER A 70 42.85 -30.14 -7.14
C SER A 70 42.79 -28.73 -7.71
N LEU A 71 41.57 -28.19 -7.84
CA LEU A 71 41.25 -26.78 -8.05
C LEU A 71 40.64 -26.26 -6.76
N SER A 72 41.22 -25.20 -6.21
CA SER A 72 40.87 -24.71 -4.88
C SER A 72 40.93 -23.20 -4.78
N LYS A 73 40.39 -22.66 -3.67
CA LYS A 73 40.44 -21.23 -3.36
C LYS A 73 39.87 -20.35 -4.48
N MET A 74 38.77 -20.79 -5.08
CA MET A 74 38.09 -20.06 -6.16
C MET A 74 37.35 -18.84 -5.59
N GLN A 75 37.68 -17.66 -6.11
CA GLN A 75 37.11 -16.38 -5.70
C GLN A 75 36.56 -15.63 -6.92
N ILE A 76 35.39 -15.00 -6.78
CA ILE A 76 34.80 -14.19 -7.85
C ILE A 76 35.58 -12.90 -7.99
N MET A 77 36.13 -12.67 -9.18
CA MET A 77 36.80 -11.43 -9.55
C MET A 77 35.82 -10.43 -10.17
N ASN A 78 34.91 -10.93 -11.02
CA ASN A 78 33.92 -10.10 -11.68
C ASN A 78 32.64 -10.90 -11.97
N LEU A 79 31.49 -10.23 -11.91
CA LEU A 79 30.19 -10.81 -12.24
C LEU A 79 29.29 -9.75 -12.86
N GLY A 80 28.69 -10.08 -14.00
CA GLY A 80 27.77 -9.20 -14.72
C GLY A 80 26.48 -9.91 -15.11
N LEU A 81 25.37 -9.17 -15.01
CA LEU A 81 24.02 -9.60 -15.35
C LEU A 81 23.44 -8.66 -16.44
N PRO A 82 23.99 -8.67 -17.68
CA PRO A 82 23.75 -7.60 -18.65
C PRO A 82 22.33 -7.59 -19.22
N LYS A 83 21.66 -8.75 -19.27
CA LYS A 83 20.29 -8.87 -19.78
C LYS A 83 19.40 -9.49 -18.72
N SER A 84 18.47 -8.70 -18.18
CA SER A 84 17.47 -9.14 -17.20
C SER A 84 16.08 -8.63 -17.57
N ALA A 85 15.09 -9.51 -17.55
CA ALA A 85 13.69 -9.21 -17.81
C ALA A 85 12.80 -9.73 -16.67
N LEU A 86 11.75 -8.97 -16.33
CA LEU A 86 10.63 -9.43 -15.53
C LEU A 86 9.39 -9.48 -16.40
N THR A 87 8.65 -10.58 -16.35
CA THR A 87 7.36 -10.71 -17.03
C THR A 87 6.29 -11.19 -16.08
N LEU A 88 5.05 -10.77 -16.31
CA LEU A 88 3.91 -11.21 -15.52
C LEU A 88 3.42 -12.57 -16.06
N ALA A 89 3.25 -13.52 -15.15
CA ALA A 89 2.69 -14.85 -15.44
C ALA A 89 1.30 -14.94 -14.80
N PRO A 90 0.21 -14.74 -15.58
CA PRO A 90 -1.15 -14.74 -15.05
C PRO A 90 -1.46 -15.98 -14.21
N GLY A 91 -2.09 -15.76 -13.06
CA GLY A 91 -2.44 -16.82 -12.11
C GLY A 91 -1.27 -17.48 -11.36
N THR A 92 -0.02 -17.13 -11.68
CA THR A 92 1.18 -17.75 -11.07
C THR A 92 2.01 -16.74 -10.27
N GLY A 93 2.36 -15.60 -10.87
CA GLY A 93 3.25 -14.61 -10.24
C GLY A 93 4.09 -13.84 -11.25
N VAL A 94 5.36 -13.61 -10.92
CA VAL A 94 6.33 -12.89 -11.76
C VAL A 94 7.42 -13.84 -12.24
N SER A 95 7.79 -13.81 -13.51
CA SER A 95 8.93 -14.56 -14.04
C SER A 95 10.13 -13.65 -14.21
N LEU A 96 11.25 -14.00 -13.57
CA LEU A 96 12.56 -13.38 -13.77
C LEU A 96 13.38 -14.22 -14.74
N SER A 97 13.91 -13.59 -15.77
CA SER A 97 14.80 -14.19 -16.76
C SER A 97 16.06 -13.37 -16.91
N ILE A 98 17.21 -14.00 -16.70
CA ILE A 98 18.54 -13.41 -16.89
C ILE A 98 19.25 -14.22 -17.96
N SER A 99 19.84 -13.53 -18.94
CA SER A 99 20.59 -14.14 -20.03
C SER A 99 21.94 -13.48 -20.23
N ASN A 100 22.87 -14.20 -20.85
CA ASN A 100 24.24 -13.75 -21.11
C ASN A 100 24.97 -13.24 -19.87
N ALA A 101 24.62 -13.77 -18.68
CA ALA A 101 25.40 -13.49 -17.48
C ALA A 101 26.78 -14.13 -17.59
N PHE A 102 27.75 -13.52 -16.92
CA PHE A 102 29.12 -14.00 -16.86
C PHE A 102 29.67 -13.93 -15.45
N ILE A 103 30.58 -14.86 -15.14
CA ILE A 103 31.30 -14.93 -13.86
C ILE A 103 32.77 -15.19 -14.17
N ASN A 104 33.65 -14.30 -13.72
CA ASN A 104 35.09 -14.49 -13.76
C ASN A 104 35.59 -14.86 -12.36
N LEU A 105 36.35 -15.94 -12.29
CA LEU A 105 36.88 -16.50 -11.05
C LEU A 105 38.41 -16.58 -11.14
N HIS A 106 39.08 -16.40 -10.01
CA HIS A 106 40.49 -16.69 -9.84
C HIS A 106 40.66 -17.81 -8.81
N GLY A 107 41.59 -18.73 -9.04
CA GLY A 107 41.82 -19.85 -8.14
C GLY A 107 43.21 -20.45 -8.26
N ASN A 108 43.45 -21.50 -7.47
CA ASN A 108 44.73 -22.22 -7.44
C ASN A 108 44.54 -23.67 -7.89
N TRP A 109 45.51 -24.18 -8.64
CA TRP A 109 45.56 -25.58 -9.04
C TRP A 109 46.78 -26.29 -8.45
N LYS A 110 46.62 -27.58 -8.15
CA LYS A 110 47.69 -28.48 -7.74
C LYS A 110 47.52 -29.81 -8.44
N VAL A 111 48.62 -30.38 -8.94
CA VAL A 111 48.63 -31.73 -9.51
C VAL A 111 49.77 -32.57 -8.96
N LYS A 112 49.56 -33.89 -8.94
CA LYS A 112 50.56 -34.90 -8.63
C LYS A 112 50.47 -36.04 -9.64
N TYR A 113 51.58 -36.37 -10.29
CA TYR A 113 51.66 -37.45 -11.29
C TYR A 113 53.00 -38.19 -11.22
N MET A 114 53.07 -39.38 -11.84
CA MET A 114 54.23 -40.29 -11.78
C MET A 114 54.76 -40.54 -10.35
N ASN A 115 53.90 -40.49 -9.33
CA ASN A 115 54.22 -40.65 -7.89
C ASN A 115 55.19 -39.65 -7.24
N PHE A 116 56.09 -38.98 -7.99
CA PHE A 116 57.08 -38.03 -7.45
C PHE A 116 56.89 -36.58 -7.92
N ILE A 117 56.26 -36.33 -9.08
CA ILE A 117 56.13 -34.97 -9.62
C ILE A 117 54.94 -34.27 -8.99
N LYS A 118 55.20 -33.08 -8.43
CA LYS A 118 54.20 -32.17 -7.88
C LYS A 118 54.33 -30.83 -8.61
N ASP A 119 53.21 -30.29 -9.04
CA ASP A 119 53.16 -29.01 -9.73
C ASP A 119 51.95 -28.21 -9.23
N SER A 120 52.06 -26.88 -9.29
CA SER A 120 51.02 -25.97 -8.80
C SER A 120 51.14 -24.61 -9.43
N GLY A 121 50.00 -23.93 -9.53
CA GLY A 121 49.94 -22.55 -10.00
C GLY A 121 48.56 -21.95 -9.75
N SER A 122 48.27 -20.86 -10.46
CA SER A 122 46.98 -20.21 -10.43
C SER A 122 46.23 -20.39 -11.75
N PHE A 123 44.93 -20.13 -11.75
CA PHE A 123 44.13 -20.12 -12.96
C PHE A 123 43.09 -19.01 -12.91
N ASP A 124 42.74 -18.51 -14.09
CA ASP A 124 41.56 -17.67 -14.29
C ASP A 124 40.49 -18.49 -15.02
N LEU A 125 39.25 -18.33 -14.59
CA LEU A 125 38.12 -19.07 -15.13
C LEU A 125 37.03 -18.07 -15.55
N SER A 126 36.66 -18.12 -16.82
CA SER A 126 35.58 -17.31 -17.40
C SER A 126 34.37 -18.17 -17.72
N VAL A 127 33.31 -17.97 -16.97
CA VAL A 127 31.99 -18.57 -17.16
C VAL A 127 31.16 -17.61 -18.00
N ASN A 128 30.69 -18.06 -19.16
CA ASN A 128 29.92 -17.24 -20.09
C ASN A 128 28.61 -17.92 -20.48
N GLY A 129 27.62 -17.10 -20.83
CA GLY A 129 26.30 -17.59 -21.24
C GLY A 129 25.56 -18.25 -20.08
N LEU A 130 25.72 -17.72 -18.86
CA LEU A 130 24.88 -18.12 -17.74
C LEU A 130 23.46 -17.59 -17.99
N THR A 131 22.49 -18.49 -17.88
CA THR A 131 21.06 -18.15 -17.87
C THR A 131 20.45 -18.54 -16.54
N ILE A 132 19.57 -17.69 -16.02
CA ILE A 132 18.82 -17.92 -14.79
C ILE A 132 17.36 -17.63 -15.09
N THR A 133 16.48 -18.57 -14.78
CA THR A 133 15.03 -18.40 -14.90
C THR A 133 14.40 -18.76 -13.56
N THR A 134 13.51 -17.91 -13.05
CA THR A 134 12.80 -18.18 -11.80
C THR A 134 11.40 -17.60 -11.82
N SER A 135 10.42 -18.36 -11.34
CA SER A 135 9.07 -17.87 -11.04
C SER A 135 8.97 -17.47 -9.57
N ILE A 136 8.49 -16.26 -9.35
CA ILE A 136 8.30 -15.60 -8.06
C ILE A 136 6.80 -15.57 -7.78
N SER A 137 6.34 -16.31 -6.77
CA SER A 137 4.96 -16.20 -6.31
C SER A 137 4.78 -14.93 -5.48
N VAL A 138 3.67 -14.24 -5.65
CA VAL A 138 3.26 -13.09 -4.83
C VAL A 138 1.96 -13.45 -4.11
N LYS A 139 1.98 -13.47 -2.78
CA LYS A 139 0.85 -13.89 -1.94
C LYS A 139 0.60 -12.91 -0.79
N SER A 140 -0.51 -13.09 -0.08
CA SER A 140 -0.71 -12.50 1.25
C SER A 140 -0.20 -13.46 2.32
N ASP A 141 0.48 -12.92 3.34
CA ASP A 141 0.73 -13.63 4.58
C ASP A 141 -0.49 -13.55 5.53
N GLU A 142 -0.39 -14.21 6.68
CA GLU A 142 -1.43 -14.28 7.71
C GLU A 142 -1.77 -12.92 8.33
N THR A 143 -0.90 -11.92 8.20
CA THR A 143 -1.10 -10.56 8.70
C THR A 143 -1.67 -9.61 7.64
N GLY A 144 -2.04 -10.15 6.47
CA GLY A 144 -2.54 -9.36 5.35
C GLY A 144 -1.47 -8.60 4.57
N ARG A 145 -0.18 -8.98 4.69
CA ARG A 145 0.96 -8.31 4.04
C ARG A 145 1.46 -9.07 2.83
N PRO A 146 2.04 -8.38 1.83
CA PRO A 146 2.59 -9.05 0.66
C PRO A 146 3.84 -9.84 1.02
N VAL A 147 3.93 -11.06 0.50
CA VAL A 147 5.09 -11.93 0.61
C VAL A 147 5.44 -12.50 -0.76
N VAL A 148 6.74 -12.56 -1.05
CA VAL A 148 7.28 -13.14 -2.27
C VAL A 148 8.18 -14.33 -1.97
N ASN A 149 8.11 -15.35 -2.82
CA ASN A 149 8.93 -16.56 -2.71
C ASN A 149 9.32 -17.06 -4.10
N SER A 150 10.52 -17.61 -4.22
CA SER A 150 10.93 -18.38 -5.41
C SER A 150 10.19 -19.72 -5.41
N VAL A 151 9.46 -20.02 -6.49
CA VAL A 151 8.72 -21.28 -6.67
C VAL A 151 9.57 -22.29 -7.43
N ASN A 152 10.09 -21.86 -8.58
CA ASN A 152 10.99 -22.64 -9.40
C ASN A 152 12.22 -21.78 -9.72
N CYS A 153 13.37 -22.42 -9.84
CA CYS A 153 14.57 -21.77 -10.32
C CYS A 153 15.37 -22.76 -11.17
N GLY A 154 15.76 -22.32 -12.37
CA GLY A 154 16.67 -23.00 -13.25
C GLY A 154 17.89 -22.12 -13.51
N ALA A 155 19.08 -22.73 -13.49
CA ALA A 155 20.31 -22.08 -13.90
C ALA A 155 21.07 -22.99 -14.86
N THR A 156 21.48 -22.47 -16.01
CA THR A 156 22.31 -23.20 -16.98
C THR A 156 23.54 -22.41 -17.37
N VAL A 157 24.69 -23.07 -17.38
CA VAL A 157 25.96 -22.45 -17.77
C VAL A 157 26.29 -22.86 -19.20
N GLY A 158 26.37 -21.89 -20.11
CA GLY A 158 26.72 -22.13 -21.51
C GLY A 158 28.13 -22.70 -21.70
N SER A 159 29.15 -21.98 -21.23
CA SER A 159 30.55 -22.41 -21.34
C SER A 159 31.39 -21.97 -20.14
N ALA A 160 32.44 -22.73 -19.84
CA ALA A 160 33.47 -22.37 -18.89
C ALA A 160 34.85 -22.48 -19.56
N LYS A 161 35.60 -21.38 -19.58
CA LYS A 161 36.94 -21.32 -20.19
C LYS A 161 37.97 -21.07 -19.11
N ILE A 162 38.93 -21.98 -18.97
CA ILE A 162 40.02 -21.83 -18.00
C ILE A 162 41.29 -21.35 -18.68
N LYS A 163 42.09 -20.53 -18.00
CA LYS A 163 43.44 -20.14 -18.37
C LYS A 163 44.36 -20.50 -17.20
N PHE A 164 45.25 -21.46 -17.41
CA PHE A 164 46.24 -21.86 -16.40
C PHE A 164 47.47 -20.96 -16.48
N HIS A 165 48.01 -20.62 -15.31
CA HIS A 165 49.29 -19.93 -15.14
C HIS A 165 50.28 -20.88 -14.47
N GLY A 166 51.52 -20.95 -14.96
CA GLY A 166 52.56 -21.84 -14.41
C GLY A 166 53.10 -22.94 -15.35
N GLY A 167 52.82 -22.90 -16.67
CA GLY A 167 53.61 -23.65 -17.66
C GLY A 167 53.16 -25.08 -18.02
N ALA A 168 51.96 -25.52 -17.62
CA ALA A 168 51.48 -26.89 -17.87
C ALA A 168 50.35 -26.96 -18.92
N SER A 169 50.68 -26.81 -20.22
CA SER A 169 49.70 -26.82 -21.33
C SER A 169 48.86 -28.11 -21.43
N TRP A 170 49.33 -29.23 -20.89
CA TRP A 170 48.56 -30.48 -20.88
C TRP A 170 47.34 -30.43 -19.94
N LEU A 171 47.31 -29.51 -18.95
CA LEU A 171 46.18 -29.34 -18.03
C LEU A 171 44.88 -28.96 -18.75
N TYR A 172 44.98 -28.34 -19.94
CA TYR A 172 43.83 -28.04 -20.78
C TYR A 172 43.08 -29.31 -21.22
N ASN A 173 43.80 -30.42 -21.48
CA ASN A 173 43.19 -31.70 -21.83
C ASN A 173 42.49 -32.37 -20.64
N LEU A 174 43.07 -32.23 -19.45
CA LEU A 174 42.44 -32.68 -18.20
C LEU A 174 41.17 -31.88 -17.93
N PHE A 175 41.24 -30.55 -18.10
CA PHE A 175 40.11 -29.67 -17.86
C PHE A 175 38.94 -29.93 -18.81
N SER A 176 39.20 -29.90 -20.13
CA SER A 176 38.17 -30.03 -21.15
C SER A 176 37.45 -31.38 -21.10
N LYS A 177 38.17 -32.47 -20.76
CA LYS A 177 37.59 -33.81 -20.71
C LYS A 177 36.86 -34.13 -19.40
N PHE A 178 37.32 -33.61 -18.26
CA PHE A 178 36.88 -34.13 -16.96
C PHE A 178 36.40 -33.09 -15.96
N ILE A 179 36.83 -31.83 -16.08
CA ILE A 179 36.57 -30.80 -15.06
C ILE A 179 35.49 -29.82 -15.50
N ASP A 180 35.41 -29.46 -16.79
CA ASP A 180 34.44 -28.48 -17.30
C ASP A 180 33.01 -28.79 -16.84
N GLN A 181 32.54 -30.02 -17.08
CA GLN A 181 31.18 -30.41 -16.72
C GLN A 181 30.97 -30.41 -15.20
N ALA A 182 31.95 -30.86 -14.41
CA ALA A 182 31.86 -30.89 -12.95
C ALA A 182 31.77 -29.47 -12.38
N LEU A 183 32.59 -28.56 -12.90
CA LEU A 183 32.62 -27.16 -12.52
C LEU A 183 31.33 -26.43 -12.90
N ARG A 184 30.82 -26.64 -14.13
CA ARG A 184 29.54 -26.08 -14.59
C ARG A 184 28.39 -26.53 -13.69
N LYS A 185 28.31 -27.83 -13.37
CA LYS A 185 27.32 -28.38 -12.44
C LYS A 185 27.46 -27.79 -11.03
N ALA A 186 28.68 -27.66 -10.53
CA ALA A 186 28.94 -27.07 -9.21
C ALA A 186 28.46 -25.61 -9.13
N LEU A 187 28.77 -24.81 -10.16
CA LEU A 187 28.28 -23.42 -10.27
C LEU A 187 26.76 -23.36 -10.36
N GLN A 188 26.14 -24.15 -11.24
CA GLN A 188 24.69 -24.19 -11.40
C GLN A 188 23.97 -24.51 -10.08
N LYS A 189 24.51 -25.44 -9.28
CA LYS A 189 23.95 -25.82 -7.99
C LYS A 189 23.97 -24.69 -6.95
N GLN A 190 24.91 -23.75 -7.04
CA GLN A 190 25.05 -22.63 -6.10
C GLN A 190 24.14 -21.44 -6.44
N ILE A 191 23.72 -21.30 -7.69
CA ILE A 191 23.04 -20.08 -8.16
C ILE A 191 21.61 -20.00 -7.64
N CYS A 192 20.81 -21.05 -7.79
CA CYS A 192 19.39 -21.00 -7.42
C CYS A 192 19.10 -20.75 -5.94
N PRO A 193 19.86 -21.33 -4.97
CA PRO A 193 19.74 -20.96 -3.57
C PRO A 193 19.95 -19.46 -3.32
N LEU A 194 20.98 -18.86 -3.93
CA LEU A 194 21.26 -17.43 -3.78
C LEU A 194 20.21 -16.55 -4.43
N VAL A 195 19.62 -17.00 -5.54
CA VAL A 195 18.47 -16.32 -6.18
C VAL A 195 17.26 -16.35 -5.26
N ALA A 196 16.95 -17.52 -4.66
CA ALA A 196 15.87 -17.65 -3.70
C ALA A 196 16.08 -16.75 -2.47
N ASP A 197 17.30 -16.74 -1.91
CA ASP A 197 17.67 -15.87 -0.80
C ASP A 197 17.51 -14.38 -1.16
N ALA A 198 17.96 -13.96 -2.35
CA ALA A 198 17.80 -12.58 -2.83
C ALA A 198 16.32 -12.17 -2.96
N ILE A 199 15.46 -13.09 -3.40
CA ILE A 199 14.00 -12.86 -3.47
C ILE A 199 13.43 -12.75 -2.05
N SER A 200 13.81 -13.64 -1.15
CA SER A 200 13.34 -13.63 0.23
C SER A 200 13.78 -12.38 1.02
N GLU A 201 14.90 -11.75 0.65
CA GLU A 201 15.34 -10.46 1.22
C GLU A 201 14.43 -9.27 0.86
N LEU A 202 13.52 -9.42 -0.09
CA LEU A 202 12.49 -8.42 -0.34
C LEU A 202 11.39 -8.45 0.74
N ASN A 203 11.17 -9.59 1.39
CA ASN A 203 10.06 -9.76 2.34
C ASN A 203 10.14 -8.82 3.55
N PRO A 204 11.29 -8.56 4.19
CA PRO A 204 11.39 -7.54 5.22
C PRO A 204 10.90 -6.15 4.77
N HIS A 205 11.15 -5.76 3.52
CA HIS A 205 10.66 -4.51 2.96
C HIS A 205 9.15 -4.56 2.70
N LEU A 206 8.63 -5.64 2.12
CA LEU A 206 7.20 -5.81 1.88
C LEU A 206 6.39 -5.86 3.20
N LYS A 207 6.99 -6.43 4.24
CA LYS A 207 6.45 -6.46 5.61
C LYS A 207 6.30 -5.10 6.25
N THR A 208 6.84 -4.03 5.67
CA THR A 208 6.66 -2.66 6.20
C THR A 208 5.36 -2.00 5.75
N LEU A 209 4.49 -2.68 5.00
CA LEU A 209 3.16 -2.16 4.64
C LEU A 209 2.44 -1.57 5.87
N ASN A 210 1.82 -0.42 5.79
CA ASN A 210 1.05 0.12 6.92
C ASN A 210 -0.33 -0.56 7.04
N VAL A 211 -0.37 -1.86 7.39
CA VAL A 211 -1.63 -2.63 7.54
C VAL A 211 -2.60 -1.98 8.51
N LEU A 212 -2.13 -1.40 9.60
CA LEU A 212 -2.96 -0.56 10.47
C LEU A 212 -2.29 0.81 10.55
N ALA A 213 -2.89 1.79 9.87
CA ALA A 213 -2.33 3.12 9.74
C ALA A 213 -3.12 4.12 10.58
N LYS A 214 -2.47 4.69 11.59
CA LYS A 214 -3.06 5.73 12.43
C LYS A 214 -3.33 6.99 11.60
N VAL A 215 -4.58 7.46 11.62
CA VAL A 215 -4.99 8.69 10.94
C VAL A 215 -4.81 9.88 11.88
N ASP A 216 -5.39 9.77 13.08
CA ASP A 216 -5.31 10.78 14.13
C ASP A 216 -5.46 10.16 15.54
N LYS A 217 -5.99 10.92 16.52
CA LYS A 217 -6.20 10.41 17.90
C LYS A 217 -7.44 9.52 18.04
N LEU A 218 -8.37 9.57 17.09
CA LEU A 218 -9.66 8.89 17.13
C LEU A 218 -9.71 7.71 16.18
N ALA A 219 -9.07 7.82 15.02
CA ALA A 219 -9.24 6.90 13.91
C ALA A 219 -7.93 6.31 13.40
N GLU A 220 -8.04 5.08 12.91
CA GLU A 220 -7.02 4.36 12.14
C GLU A 220 -7.69 3.68 10.94
N ILE A 221 -6.91 3.36 9.91
CA ILE A 221 -7.38 2.65 8.72
C ILE A 221 -6.64 1.32 8.57
N GLU A 222 -7.40 0.25 8.30
CA GLU A 222 -6.89 -1.07 8.04
C GLU A 222 -6.69 -1.30 6.53
N TYR A 223 -5.49 -1.74 6.15
CA TYR A 223 -5.03 -2.06 4.81
C TYR A 223 -4.54 -3.52 4.68
N SER A 224 -5.02 -4.42 5.54
CA SER A 224 -4.80 -5.86 5.37
C SER A 224 -5.36 -6.32 4.03
N MET A 225 -4.66 -7.22 3.36
CA MET A 225 -5.18 -7.85 2.14
C MET A 225 -6.35 -8.75 2.46
N VAL A 226 -7.46 -8.56 1.75
CA VAL A 226 -8.67 -9.38 1.86
C VAL A 226 -8.62 -10.62 0.96
N SER A 227 -7.65 -10.68 0.05
CA SER A 227 -7.40 -11.82 -0.84
C SER A 227 -5.96 -11.81 -1.34
N SER A 228 -5.49 -12.95 -1.89
CA SER A 228 -4.19 -13.00 -2.54
C SER A 228 -4.14 -12.07 -3.76
N PRO A 229 -2.99 -11.44 -4.07
CA PRO A 229 -2.85 -10.57 -5.22
C PRO A 229 -3.23 -11.26 -6.53
N VAL A 230 -3.91 -10.54 -7.41
CA VAL A 230 -4.31 -11.02 -8.73
C VAL A 230 -3.27 -10.57 -9.76
N ILE A 231 -2.65 -11.52 -10.44
CA ILE A 231 -1.67 -11.25 -11.49
C ILE A 231 -2.35 -11.38 -12.85
N SER A 232 -2.36 -10.26 -13.60
CA SER A 232 -2.85 -10.19 -14.97
C SER A 232 -1.67 -10.16 -15.97
N LYS A 233 -1.97 -9.94 -17.26
CA LYS A 233 -0.93 -9.77 -18.28
C LYS A 233 -0.18 -8.43 -18.15
N SER A 234 -0.74 -7.44 -17.45
CA SER A 234 -0.21 -6.07 -17.41
C SER A 234 -0.08 -5.46 -16.01
N SER A 235 -0.59 -6.14 -14.99
CA SER A 235 -0.50 -5.68 -13.60
C SER A 235 -0.51 -6.78 -12.55
N ILE A 236 -0.07 -6.40 -11.35
CA ILE A 236 -0.30 -7.09 -10.08
C ILE A 236 -1.28 -6.22 -9.29
N ASP A 237 -2.46 -6.77 -8.99
CA ASP A 237 -3.53 -6.08 -8.29
C ASP A 237 -3.67 -6.62 -6.86
N LEU A 238 -3.48 -5.76 -5.86
CA LEU A 238 -3.69 -6.05 -4.45
C LEU A 238 -5.07 -5.51 -4.03
N SER A 239 -5.81 -6.34 -3.31
CA SER A 239 -7.12 -6.00 -2.74
C SER A 239 -6.97 -5.79 -1.24
N LEU A 240 -7.08 -4.55 -0.79
CA LEU A 240 -6.92 -4.14 0.60
C LEU A 240 -8.27 -3.81 1.23
N LYS A 241 -8.41 -4.08 2.52
CA LYS A 241 -9.64 -3.85 3.28
C LYS A 241 -10.10 -2.38 3.20
N GLY A 242 -9.20 -1.44 3.49
CA GLY A 242 -9.44 -0.02 3.29
C GLY A 242 -10.56 0.51 4.18
N GLU A 243 -10.53 0.18 5.46
CA GLU A 243 -11.64 0.40 6.38
C GLU A 243 -11.19 1.15 7.63
N PHE A 244 -11.95 2.16 8.03
CA PHE A 244 -11.64 2.94 9.22
C PHE A 244 -12.20 2.29 10.48
N TYR A 245 -11.46 2.41 11.57
CA TYR A 245 -11.89 2.02 12.91
C TYR A 245 -11.58 3.10 13.95
N ASN A 246 -12.38 3.12 15.02
CA ASN A 246 -12.03 3.89 16.22
C ASN A 246 -10.90 3.18 16.99
N ILE A 247 -9.87 3.93 17.38
CA ILE A 247 -8.74 3.38 18.12
C ILE A 247 -9.24 2.83 19.48
N GLY A 248 -8.96 1.56 19.74
CA GLY A 248 -9.36 0.87 20.98
C GLY A 248 -10.83 0.40 21.02
N GLN A 249 -11.63 0.73 20.00
CA GLN A 249 -13.03 0.32 19.87
C GLN A 249 -13.33 -0.07 18.42
N HIS A 250 -12.80 -1.22 18.00
CA HIS A 250 -13.09 -1.76 16.68
C HIS A 250 -14.55 -2.19 16.60
N GLN A 251 -15.31 -1.49 15.77
CA GLN A 251 -16.69 -1.79 15.43
C GLN A 251 -16.84 -1.79 13.91
N GLU A 252 -17.38 -2.88 13.36
CA GLU A 252 -17.71 -2.97 11.95
C GLU A 252 -18.86 -1.99 11.60
N PRO A 253 -18.77 -1.25 10.49
CA PRO A 253 -19.84 -0.41 10.00
C PRO A 253 -21.04 -1.27 9.56
N PRO A 254 -22.27 -0.74 9.62
CA PRO A 254 -23.49 -1.47 9.26
C PRO A 254 -23.70 -1.57 7.73
N PHE A 255 -22.63 -1.53 6.95
CA PHE A 255 -22.63 -1.57 5.49
C PHE A 255 -21.36 -2.25 4.98
N SER A 256 -21.42 -2.84 3.79
CA SER A 256 -20.32 -3.62 3.22
C SER A 256 -19.71 -2.97 1.97
N PRO A 257 -18.42 -3.22 1.70
CA PRO A 257 -17.77 -2.75 0.48
C PRO A 257 -18.41 -3.39 -0.76
N LYS A 258 -18.49 -2.61 -1.85
CA LYS A 258 -18.92 -3.09 -3.16
C LYS A 258 -17.72 -3.20 -4.11
N PRO A 259 -17.70 -4.18 -5.04
CA PRO A 259 -16.68 -4.23 -6.07
C PRO A 259 -16.64 -2.93 -6.87
N PHE A 260 -15.44 -2.41 -7.13
CA PHE A 260 -15.25 -1.27 -8.01
C PHE A 260 -14.14 -1.57 -9.03
N PRO A 261 -14.31 -1.15 -10.31
CA PRO A 261 -13.29 -1.33 -11.32
C PRO A 261 -12.16 -0.32 -11.14
N MET A 262 -10.93 -0.77 -11.39
CA MET A 262 -9.81 0.15 -11.57
C MET A 262 -9.76 0.59 -13.03
N PRO A 263 -9.34 1.84 -13.32
CA PRO A 263 -9.16 2.30 -14.69
C PRO A 263 -8.21 1.35 -15.47
N PRO A 264 -8.46 1.13 -16.77
CA PRO A 264 -7.66 0.21 -17.58
C PRO A 264 -6.26 0.75 -17.91
N GLN A 265 -6.01 2.04 -17.71
CA GLN A 265 -4.73 2.67 -18.00
C GLN A 265 -3.59 2.03 -17.19
N VAL A 266 -2.45 1.85 -17.84
CA VAL A 266 -1.21 1.30 -17.24
C VAL A 266 0.01 2.21 -17.49
N ASN A 267 -0.26 3.50 -17.68
CA ASN A 267 0.74 4.49 -18.07
C ASN A 267 1.68 4.87 -16.91
N ASN A 268 1.25 4.67 -15.66
CA ASN A 268 2.01 4.95 -14.44
C ASN A 268 2.46 3.66 -13.76
N MET A 269 3.44 3.77 -12.85
CA MET A 269 3.98 2.62 -12.09
C MET A 269 2.95 2.02 -11.12
N LEU A 270 2.13 2.89 -10.52
CA LEU A 270 1.26 2.56 -9.40
C LEU A 270 -0.08 3.28 -9.56
N TYR A 271 -1.16 2.57 -9.25
CA TYR A 271 -2.50 3.12 -9.13
C TYR A 271 -3.09 2.71 -7.79
N ILE A 272 -3.69 3.66 -7.08
CA ILE A 272 -4.41 3.40 -5.83
C ILE A 272 -5.85 3.85 -6.04
N GLY A 273 -6.79 2.92 -5.90
CA GLY A 273 -8.22 3.18 -5.94
C GLY A 273 -8.80 3.15 -4.54
N VAL A 274 -9.53 4.19 -4.17
CA VAL A 274 -10.22 4.30 -2.88
C VAL A 274 -11.72 4.32 -3.14
N SER A 275 -12.45 3.38 -2.54
CA SER A 275 -13.88 3.25 -2.72
C SER A 275 -14.68 4.27 -1.91
N THR A 276 -15.95 4.46 -2.28
CA THR A 276 -16.92 5.19 -1.43
C THR A 276 -17.10 4.53 -0.07
N PHE A 277 -16.97 3.20 0.01
CA PHE A 277 -17.02 2.47 1.28
C PHE A 277 -15.95 2.95 2.27
N THR A 278 -14.70 3.11 1.81
CA THR A 278 -13.60 3.62 2.65
C THR A 278 -13.88 5.02 3.20
N ILE A 279 -14.50 5.90 2.40
CA ILE A 279 -14.83 7.25 2.86
C ILE A 279 -16.03 7.22 3.82
N ASN A 280 -17.04 6.37 3.55
CA ASN A 280 -18.20 6.20 4.42
C ASN A 280 -17.83 5.58 5.78
N SER A 281 -16.90 4.63 5.83
CA SER A 281 -16.42 4.07 7.11
C SER A 281 -15.69 5.12 7.95
N ALA A 282 -14.96 6.05 7.34
CA ALA A 282 -14.41 7.20 8.06
C ALA A 282 -15.53 8.05 8.69
N ALA A 283 -16.57 8.37 7.91
CA ALA A 283 -17.70 9.16 8.38
C ALA A 283 -18.42 8.50 9.58
N PHE A 284 -18.60 7.18 9.52
CA PHE A 284 -19.13 6.36 10.61
C PHE A 284 -18.26 6.45 11.87
N VAL A 285 -16.96 6.22 11.76
CA VAL A 285 -16.00 6.27 12.88
C VAL A 285 -15.96 7.63 13.57
N TYR A 286 -15.93 8.72 12.82
CA TYR A 286 -15.93 10.06 13.41
C TYR A 286 -17.29 10.43 14.02
N ASN A 287 -18.39 9.97 13.44
CA ASN A 287 -19.72 10.19 14.03
C ASN A 287 -19.87 9.42 15.35
N LYS A 288 -19.46 8.16 15.38
CA LYS A 288 -19.49 7.30 16.59
C LYS A 288 -18.61 7.82 17.71
N ALA A 289 -17.44 8.39 17.38
CA ALA A 289 -16.59 9.09 18.34
C ALA A 289 -17.19 10.40 18.89
N GLY A 290 -18.34 10.84 18.37
CA GLY A 290 -18.93 12.14 18.72
C GLY A 290 -18.15 13.33 18.16
N ALA A 291 -17.21 13.11 17.25
CA ALA A 291 -16.37 14.16 16.68
C ALA A 291 -17.14 15.07 15.70
N LEU A 292 -18.29 14.61 15.20
CA LEU A 292 -19.23 15.39 14.39
C LEU A 292 -20.22 16.20 15.27
N SER A 293 -19.74 16.70 16.41
CA SER A 293 -20.47 17.56 17.33
C SER A 293 -19.55 18.72 17.75
N LEU A 294 -20.05 19.95 17.59
CA LEU A 294 -19.27 21.17 17.85
C LEU A 294 -20.12 22.22 18.53
N PHE A 295 -19.57 22.80 19.60
CA PHE A 295 -20.08 24.04 20.13
C PHE A 295 -19.45 25.23 19.39
N ILE A 296 -20.30 26.12 18.89
CA ILE A 296 -19.91 27.41 18.33
C ILE A 296 -20.17 28.49 19.39
N THR A 297 -19.12 29.24 19.70
CA THR A 297 -19.12 30.37 20.63
C THR A 297 -18.81 31.65 19.89
N ASP A 298 -19.14 32.79 20.51
CA ASP A 298 -19.01 34.11 19.89
C ASP A 298 -17.56 34.48 19.53
N ASP A 299 -16.58 33.98 20.26
CA ASP A 299 -15.14 34.15 19.98
C ASP A 299 -14.70 33.45 18.67
N MET A 300 -15.47 32.47 18.19
CA MET A 300 -15.21 31.81 16.92
C MET A 300 -15.65 32.64 15.72
N ILE A 301 -16.42 33.72 15.94
CA ILE A 301 -16.83 34.64 14.89
C ILE A 301 -15.82 35.80 14.81
N PRO A 302 -15.28 36.11 13.62
CA PRO A 302 -14.36 37.23 13.44
C PRO A 302 -14.90 38.54 14.03
N PRO A 303 -14.07 39.35 14.71
CA PRO A 303 -14.50 40.63 15.29
C PRO A 303 -15.08 41.61 14.27
N SER A 304 -14.68 41.50 13.00
CA SER A 304 -15.19 42.30 11.88
C SER A 304 -16.60 41.92 11.43
N SER A 305 -17.15 40.79 11.91
CA SER A 305 -18.52 40.37 11.58
C SER A 305 -19.53 41.28 12.29
N PRO A 306 -20.54 41.82 11.58
CA PRO A 306 -21.62 42.60 12.20
C PRO A 306 -22.55 41.71 13.05
N ILE A 307 -22.45 40.39 12.89
CA ILE A 307 -23.25 39.41 13.62
C ILE A 307 -22.42 38.89 14.80
N ARG A 308 -22.99 38.96 16.00
CA ARG A 308 -22.50 38.33 17.22
C ARG A 308 -23.48 37.28 17.73
N LEU A 309 -22.98 36.23 18.39
CA LEU A 309 -23.79 35.24 19.10
C LEU A 309 -24.22 35.80 20.45
N ASN A 310 -25.20 36.70 20.44
CA ASN A 310 -25.86 37.19 21.63
C ASN A 310 -27.33 37.46 21.38
N THR A 311 -28.09 37.51 22.47
CA THR A 311 -29.54 37.70 22.48
C THR A 311 -29.98 39.07 21.96
N ARG A 312 -29.10 40.08 22.00
CA ARG A 312 -29.35 41.41 21.41
C ARG A 312 -29.39 41.33 19.89
N THR A 313 -28.39 40.68 19.28
CA THR A 313 -28.29 40.49 17.82
C THR A 313 -29.41 39.59 17.31
N PHE A 314 -29.63 38.44 17.95
CA PHE A 314 -30.70 37.52 17.58
C PHE A 314 -32.09 38.09 17.90
N GLY A 315 -32.19 39.01 18.85
CA GLY A 315 -33.41 39.72 19.21
C GLY A 315 -33.99 40.58 18.09
N ALA A 316 -33.15 41.05 17.16
CA ALA A 316 -33.62 41.76 15.97
C ALA A 316 -34.47 40.87 15.05
N PHE A 317 -34.26 39.55 15.09
CA PHE A 317 -34.99 38.56 14.28
C PHE A 317 -36.04 37.80 15.08
N ILE A 318 -35.78 37.61 16.39
CA ILE A 318 -36.67 36.92 17.33
C ILE A 318 -36.87 37.82 18.56
N PRO A 319 -37.83 38.78 18.53
CA PRO A 319 -37.99 39.76 19.60
C PRO A 319 -38.18 39.17 21.00
N GLN A 320 -38.75 37.97 21.09
CA GLN A 320 -38.95 37.26 22.36
C GLN A 320 -37.62 36.87 23.04
N ILE A 321 -36.55 36.65 22.28
CA ILE A 321 -35.22 36.37 22.84
C ILE A 321 -34.69 37.59 23.59
N ALA A 322 -34.73 38.78 22.99
CA ALA A 322 -34.27 40.00 23.64
C ALA A 322 -35.13 40.38 24.85
N LYS A 323 -36.44 40.09 24.83
CA LYS A 323 -37.34 40.37 25.96
C LYS A 323 -37.11 39.44 27.15
N ARG A 324 -36.98 38.13 26.90
CA ARG A 324 -36.89 37.12 27.98
C ARG A 324 -35.45 36.90 28.48
N PHE A 325 -34.47 37.15 27.63
CA PHE A 325 -33.05 36.89 27.90
C PHE A 325 -32.18 38.10 27.54
N PRO A 326 -32.41 39.30 28.13
CA PRO A 326 -31.76 40.52 27.68
C PRO A 326 -30.24 40.50 27.88
N GLY A 327 -29.49 40.77 26.81
CA GLY A 327 -28.04 40.99 26.86
C GLY A 327 -27.17 39.74 27.06
N LEU A 328 -27.75 38.55 27.16
CA LEU A 328 -26.99 37.30 27.35
C LEU A 328 -26.23 36.88 26.09
N MET A 329 -25.07 36.24 26.29
CA MET A 329 -24.31 35.56 25.24
C MET A 329 -25.00 34.26 24.82
N MET A 330 -24.75 33.83 23.58
CA MET A 330 -25.32 32.62 23.03
C MET A 330 -24.24 31.59 22.66
N LYS A 331 -24.64 30.32 22.70
CA LYS A 331 -23.83 29.18 22.26
C LYS A 331 -24.67 28.29 21.36
N LEU A 332 -24.08 27.80 20.27
CA LEU A 332 -24.78 26.93 19.32
C LEU A 332 -24.16 25.54 19.38
N LEU A 333 -24.95 24.53 19.68
CA LEU A 333 -24.54 23.13 19.56
C LEU A 333 -24.93 22.61 18.18
N VAL A 334 -23.94 22.40 17.32
CA VAL A 334 -24.12 21.73 16.04
C VAL A 334 -23.83 20.25 16.24
N LYS A 335 -24.76 19.38 15.88
CA LYS A 335 -24.60 17.93 15.99
C LYS A 335 -25.17 17.23 14.77
N THR A 336 -24.39 16.35 14.16
CA THR A 336 -24.86 15.51 13.05
C THR A 336 -25.87 14.46 13.55
N VAL A 337 -26.99 14.28 12.83
CA VAL A 337 -28.07 13.33 13.19
C VAL A 337 -27.76 11.92 12.73
N LYS A 338 -27.16 11.79 11.54
CA LYS A 338 -26.80 10.53 10.88
C LYS A 338 -25.48 10.69 10.12
N ASP A 339 -24.80 9.59 9.85
CA ASP A 339 -23.54 9.59 9.10
C ASP A 339 -23.67 10.41 7.79
N PRO A 340 -22.72 11.32 7.50
CA PRO A 340 -22.70 12.07 6.25
C PRO A 340 -22.69 11.13 5.02
N GLY A 341 -23.57 11.40 4.05
CA GLY A 341 -23.60 10.69 2.77
C GLY A 341 -22.60 11.29 1.80
N ILE A 342 -21.79 10.44 1.15
CA ILE A 342 -20.78 10.86 0.17
C ILE A 342 -21.19 10.40 -1.24
N THR A 343 -21.17 11.33 -2.18
CA THR A 343 -21.41 11.06 -3.61
C THR A 343 -20.18 11.45 -4.42
N LEU A 344 -19.73 10.55 -5.29
CA LEU A 344 -18.64 10.79 -6.24
C LEU A 344 -19.22 10.98 -7.64
N GLU A 345 -19.03 12.16 -8.19
CA GLU A 345 -19.32 12.49 -9.58
C GLU A 345 -18.00 12.90 -10.27
N GLY A 346 -17.92 12.87 -11.60
CA GLY A 346 -16.63 13.08 -12.30
C GLY A 346 -15.88 14.32 -11.81
N ASN A 347 -14.74 14.11 -11.13
CA ASN A 347 -13.92 15.15 -10.47
C ASN A 347 -14.61 15.99 -9.37
N ASN A 348 -15.81 15.62 -8.93
CA ASN A 348 -16.54 16.31 -7.86
C ASN A 348 -16.93 15.34 -6.74
N VAL A 349 -16.63 15.71 -5.50
CA VAL A 349 -17.07 14.97 -4.32
C VAL A 349 -18.08 15.83 -3.59
N THR A 350 -19.29 15.32 -3.40
CA THR A 350 -20.34 16.01 -2.64
C THR A 350 -20.58 15.25 -1.34
N VAL A 351 -20.54 15.96 -0.22
CA VAL A 351 -20.88 15.42 1.09
C VAL A 351 -22.16 16.09 1.56
N GLN A 352 -23.15 15.27 1.90
CA GLN A 352 -24.46 15.71 2.39
C GLN A 352 -24.65 15.23 3.82
N THR A 353 -25.07 16.13 4.70
CA THR A 353 -25.33 15.79 6.11
C THR A 353 -26.57 16.49 6.61
N THR A 354 -27.34 15.77 7.42
CA THR A 354 -28.45 16.32 8.21
C THR A 354 -27.97 16.49 9.64
N SER A 355 -28.03 17.71 10.13
CA SER A 355 -27.58 18.10 11.47
C SER A 355 -28.68 18.83 12.24
N THR A 356 -28.55 18.88 13.56
CA THR A 356 -29.33 19.75 14.42
C THR A 356 -28.48 20.89 14.92
N VAL A 357 -29.08 22.07 15.04
CA VAL A 357 -28.49 23.21 15.73
C VAL A 357 -29.36 23.57 16.92
N THR A 358 -28.84 23.39 18.13
CA THR A 358 -29.50 23.86 19.35
C THR A 358 -28.88 25.18 19.79
N ALA A 359 -29.69 26.23 19.85
CA ALA A 359 -29.27 27.53 20.36
C ALA A 359 -29.53 27.63 21.86
N TYR A 360 -28.53 28.05 22.62
CA TYR A 360 -28.60 28.27 24.05
C TYR A 360 -28.30 29.74 24.39
N ALA A 361 -29.01 30.29 25.37
CA ALA A 361 -28.56 31.46 26.12
C ALA A 361 -27.67 31.01 27.29
N ILE A 362 -26.57 31.71 27.50
CA ILE A 362 -25.64 31.48 28.61
C ILE A 362 -26.09 32.37 29.77
N GLN A 363 -26.61 31.77 30.83
CA GLN A 363 -27.03 32.48 32.04
C GLN A 363 -25.81 33.00 32.83
N PRO A 364 -25.99 33.99 33.73
CA PRO A 364 -24.89 34.48 34.59
C PRO A 364 -24.22 33.38 35.43
N ASN A 365 -24.96 32.34 35.80
CA ASN A 365 -24.44 31.16 36.52
C ASN A 365 -23.85 30.08 35.56
N SER A 366 -23.59 30.41 34.29
CA SER A 366 -23.12 29.50 33.24
C SER A 366 -24.08 28.38 32.82
N THR A 367 -25.31 28.35 33.35
CA THR A 367 -26.34 27.41 32.90
C THR A 367 -26.74 27.71 31.46
N LEU A 368 -26.88 26.65 30.65
CA LEU A 368 -27.34 26.77 29.27
C LEU A 368 -28.86 26.62 29.21
N THR A 369 -29.57 27.70 28.90
CA THR A 369 -31.03 27.66 28.68
C THR A 369 -31.32 27.49 27.18
N PRO A 370 -31.98 26.40 26.75
CA PRO A 370 -32.30 26.20 25.33
C PRO A 370 -33.31 27.24 24.84
N LEU A 371 -33.05 27.82 23.68
CA LEU A 371 -33.90 28.84 23.05
C LEU A 371 -34.72 28.23 21.91
N PHE A 372 -34.06 27.51 21.00
CA PHE A 372 -34.68 26.82 19.86
C PHE A 372 -33.76 25.75 19.30
N ILE A 373 -34.34 24.83 18.54
CA ILE A 373 -33.66 23.75 17.82
C ILE A 373 -34.05 23.84 16.35
N LEU A 374 -33.05 23.85 15.46
CA LEU A 374 -33.23 23.82 14.02
C LEU A 374 -32.77 22.47 13.45
N ASN A 375 -33.48 21.95 12.46
CA ASN A 375 -32.88 20.95 11.56
C ASN A 375 -32.17 21.69 10.44
N VAL A 376 -31.00 21.16 10.05
CA VAL A 376 -30.12 21.76 9.07
C VAL A 376 -29.66 20.69 8.09
N ASP A 377 -29.99 20.87 6.82
CA ASP A 377 -29.46 20.06 5.74
C ASP A 377 -28.32 20.82 5.06
N ILE A 378 -27.12 20.23 5.05
CA ILE A 378 -25.89 20.85 4.56
C ILE A 378 -25.35 20.00 3.41
N SER A 379 -25.04 20.68 2.30
CA SER A 379 -24.28 20.12 1.18
C SER A 379 -22.95 20.85 1.07
N VAL A 380 -21.84 20.10 1.05
CA VAL A 380 -20.50 20.65 0.81
C VAL A 380 -19.84 19.96 -0.37
N SER A 381 -19.10 20.71 -1.17
CA SER A 381 -18.18 20.16 -2.17
C SER A 381 -16.85 19.91 -1.50
N ALA A 382 -16.23 18.77 -1.80
CA ALA A 382 -14.90 18.40 -1.31
C ALA A 382 -13.94 18.30 -2.49
N ARG A 383 -12.84 19.05 -2.42
CA ARG A 383 -11.70 18.93 -3.31
C ARG A 383 -10.66 18.04 -2.65
N MET A 384 -10.39 16.91 -3.27
CA MET A 384 -9.35 15.97 -2.83
C MET A 384 -8.02 16.28 -3.51
N TYR A 385 -6.92 16.13 -2.79
CA TYR A 385 -5.57 16.29 -3.32
C TYR A 385 -4.58 15.41 -2.54
N LEU A 386 -3.41 15.20 -3.11
CA LEU A 386 -2.35 14.41 -2.48
C LEU A 386 -1.34 15.34 -1.83
N THR A 387 -0.96 15.01 -0.60
CA THR A 387 0.18 15.60 0.11
C THR A 387 1.11 14.46 0.50
N GLU A 388 2.20 14.28 -0.25
CA GLU A 388 3.09 13.13 -0.12
C GLU A 388 2.35 11.77 -0.26
N MET A 389 2.40 10.93 0.77
CA MET A 389 1.67 9.65 0.87
C MET A 389 0.33 9.79 1.60
N ARG A 390 -0.29 10.98 1.58
CA ARG A 390 -1.58 11.22 2.26
C ARG A 390 -2.61 11.77 1.30
N LEU A 391 -3.83 11.23 1.39
CA LEU A 391 -5.01 11.75 0.74
C LEU A 391 -5.64 12.84 1.62
N ALA A 392 -5.47 14.09 1.22
CA ALA A 392 -5.99 15.26 1.91
C ALA A 392 -7.19 15.85 1.17
N GLY A 393 -7.90 16.76 1.84
CA GLY A 393 -9.07 17.40 1.28
C GLY A 393 -9.26 18.84 1.75
N ALA A 394 -10.14 19.54 1.06
CA ALA A 394 -10.71 20.81 1.49
C ALA A 394 -12.18 20.86 1.07
N VAL A 395 -13.05 21.31 1.96
CA VAL A 395 -14.48 21.47 1.72
C VAL A 395 -14.87 22.93 1.54
N ALA A 396 -15.88 23.14 0.71
CA ALA A 396 -16.57 24.40 0.52
C ALA A 396 -18.08 24.19 0.64
N LEU A 397 -18.77 25.13 1.28
CA LEU A 397 -20.21 25.07 1.42
C LEU A 397 -20.90 25.25 0.05
N ASN A 398 -21.76 24.32 -0.33
CA ASN A 398 -22.62 24.44 -1.51
C ASN A 398 -23.96 25.05 -1.12
N THR A 399 -24.75 24.30 -0.35
CA THR A 399 -26.08 24.69 0.08
C THR A 399 -26.27 24.39 1.56
N MET A 400 -27.16 25.16 2.17
CA MET A 400 -27.56 24.99 3.56
C MET A 400 -29.01 25.43 3.67
N ASP A 401 -29.86 24.49 4.05
CA ASP A 401 -31.29 24.71 4.27
C ASP A 401 -31.64 24.40 5.72
N MET A 402 -32.59 25.15 6.26
CA MET A 402 -32.97 25.05 7.66
C MET A 402 -34.47 25.12 7.86
N ASN A 403 -34.95 24.35 8.82
CA ASN A 403 -36.32 24.44 9.32
C ASN A 403 -36.35 24.40 10.85
N LEU A 404 -37.43 24.92 11.42
CA LEU A 404 -37.64 24.94 12.86
C LEU A 404 -38.06 23.53 13.32
N ARG A 405 -37.32 22.96 14.27
CA ARG A 405 -37.72 21.71 14.93
C ARG A 405 -38.52 22.00 16.19
N THR A 406 -38.01 22.90 17.05
CA THR A 406 -38.62 23.23 18.33
C THR A 406 -38.24 24.65 18.73
N SER A 407 -39.17 25.41 19.32
CA SER A 407 -38.90 26.72 19.87
C SER A 407 -39.38 26.81 21.32
N TYR A 408 -38.55 27.37 22.20
CA TYR A 408 -38.88 27.70 23.59
C TYR A 408 -39.14 29.21 23.77
N VAL A 409 -39.02 29.97 22.69
CA VAL A 409 -39.15 31.44 22.66
C VAL A 409 -40.32 31.91 21.79
N GLY A 410 -41.24 31.00 21.46
CA GLY A 410 -42.38 31.27 20.59
C GLY A 410 -42.04 31.17 19.10
N ASP A 411 -43.03 31.44 18.25
CA ASP A 411 -42.89 31.28 16.80
C ASP A 411 -42.02 32.39 16.19
N PHE A 412 -41.21 32.02 15.19
CA PHE A 412 -40.40 32.94 14.43
C PHE A 412 -40.09 32.40 13.03
N GLN A 413 -39.76 33.29 12.10
CA GLN A 413 -39.34 32.89 10.76
C GLN A 413 -37.87 32.45 10.76
N VAL A 414 -37.59 31.27 10.18
CA VAL A 414 -36.23 30.72 10.11
C VAL A 414 -35.39 31.36 9.00
N ARG A 415 -36.02 31.83 7.91
CA ARG A 415 -35.33 32.40 6.74
C ARG A 415 -34.29 33.49 7.08
N PRO A 416 -34.58 34.51 7.93
CA PRO A 416 -33.58 35.51 8.28
C PRO A 416 -32.34 34.93 9.00
N LEU A 417 -32.51 33.87 9.78
CA LEU A 417 -31.41 33.18 10.44
C LEU A 417 -30.54 32.40 9.45
N GLN A 418 -31.06 32.02 8.29
CA GLN A 418 -30.32 31.25 7.29
C GLN A 418 -29.05 31.95 6.83
N ASN A 419 -29.12 33.25 6.58
CA ASN A 419 -27.94 34.05 6.23
C ASN A 419 -26.92 34.11 7.38
N ILE A 420 -27.39 34.25 8.62
CA ILE A 420 -26.54 34.29 9.81
C ILE A 420 -25.77 32.98 9.96
N PHE A 421 -26.47 31.84 9.94
CA PHE A 421 -25.85 30.55 10.11
C PHE A 421 -24.95 30.16 8.93
N GLN A 422 -25.26 30.58 7.70
CA GLN A 422 -24.36 30.42 6.57
C GLN A 422 -23.03 31.17 6.77
N ILE A 423 -23.08 32.41 7.28
CA ILE A 423 -21.87 33.16 7.64
C ILE A 423 -21.10 32.42 8.72
N VAL A 424 -21.76 32.05 9.82
CA VAL A 424 -21.13 31.30 10.93
C VAL A 424 -20.47 30.01 10.44
N LEU A 425 -21.15 29.22 9.60
CA LEU A 425 -20.62 27.99 9.04
C LEU A 425 -19.37 28.27 8.19
N LYS A 426 -19.42 29.27 7.30
CA LYS A 426 -18.30 29.65 6.42
C LYS A 426 -17.08 30.18 7.19
N VAL A 427 -17.27 30.95 8.25
CA VAL A 427 -16.16 31.63 8.96
C VAL A 427 -15.64 30.85 10.16
N ALA A 428 -16.48 30.09 10.86
CA ALA A 428 -16.11 29.43 12.11
C ALA A 428 -15.93 27.91 11.97
N VAL A 429 -16.75 27.26 11.13
CA VAL A 429 -16.80 25.78 11.05
C VAL A 429 -15.96 25.25 9.90
N ILE A 430 -16.18 25.74 8.68
CA ILE A 430 -15.47 25.26 7.47
C ILE A 430 -13.94 25.36 7.62
N PRO A 431 -13.33 26.45 8.15
CA PRO A 431 -11.89 26.50 8.35
C PRO A 431 -11.36 25.44 9.32
N ARG A 432 -12.12 25.12 10.38
CA ARG A 432 -11.73 24.07 11.33
C ARG A 432 -11.81 22.68 10.72
N VAL A 433 -12.85 22.40 9.94
CA VAL A 433 -12.98 21.14 9.18
C VAL A 433 -11.82 21.02 8.18
N ASN A 434 -11.53 22.09 7.44
CA ASN A 434 -10.41 22.13 6.49
C ASN A 434 -9.05 21.93 7.15
N ALA A 435 -8.83 22.49 8.35
CA ALA A 435 -7.59 22.26 9.11
C ALA A 435 -7.40 20.78 9.50
N GLN A 436 -8.48 20.02 9.70
CA GLN A 436 -8.40 18.56 9.90
C GLN A 436 -8.19 17.83 8.58
N PHE A 437 -8.94 18.17 7.54
CA PHE A 437 -8.85 17.50 6.23
C PHE A 437 -7.51 17.72 5.53
N GLN A 438 -6.86 18.86 5.78
CA GLN A 438 -5.49 19.15 5.32
C GLN A 438 -4.44 18.19 5.90
N LYS A 439 -4.66 17.64 7.10
CA LYS A 439 -3.76 16.62 7.67
C LYS A 439 -3.79 15.33 6.85
N GLY A 440 -4.92 15.04 6.20
CA GLY A 440 -5.12 13.90 5.31
C GLY A 440 -5.07 12.53 5.98
N CYS A 441 -5.48 11.52 5.22
CA CYS A 441 -5.40 10.11 5.59
C CYS A 441 -4.17 9.45 4.93
N PRO A 442 -3.36 8.67 5.67
CA PRO A 442 -2.23 7.95 5.06
C PRO A 442 -2.72 6.93 4.02
N LEU A 443 -2.09 6.90 2.85
CA LEU A 443 -2.29 5.88 1.82
C LEU A 443 -1.52 4.59 2.16
N PRO A 444 -1.89 3.43 1.56
CA PRO A 444 -1.11 2.21 1.71
C PRO A 444 0.30 2.41 1.14
N ALA A 445 1.31 2.12 1.95
CA ALA A 445 2.72 2.42 1.68
C ALA A 445 3.63 1.33 2.23
N ILE A 446 4.70 1.01 1.50
CA ILE A 446 5.83 0.20 2.00
C ILE A 446 7.05 1.10 2.24
N GLY A 447 7.72 0.89 3.38
CA GLY A 447 8.98 1.52 3.73
C GLY A 447 8.90 3.04 3.69
N LYS A 448 9.85 3.66 2.98
CA LYS A 448 9.94 5.12 2.79
C LYS A 448 9.54 5.54 1.37
N MET A 449 8.62 4.80 0.74
CA MET A 449 8.20 5.12 -0.62
C MET A 449 7.56 6.52 -0.69
N LYS A 450 7.74 7.18 -1.84
CA LYS A 450 7.14 8.47 -2.16
C LYS A 450 6.50 8.38 -3.54
N LEU A 451 5.34 9.00 -3.72
CA LEU A 451 4.75 9.18 -5.04
C LEU A 451 5.39 10.38 -5.74
N VAL A 452 5.62 10.24 -7.04
CA VAL A 452 6.08 11.32 -7.93
C VAL A 452 5.12 11.41 -9.11
N ASN A 453 4.97 12.60 -9.70
CA ASN A 453 4.09 12.85 -10.85
C ASN A 453 2.66 12.33 -10.62
N SER A 454 2.16 12.50 -9.40
CA SER A 454 0.87 11.94 -8.99
C SER A 454 -0.30 12.67 -9.62
N GLN A 455 -1.31 11.90 -10.00
CA GLN A 455 -2.57 12.42 -10.51
C GLN A 455 -3.70 11.86 -9.66
N LEU A 456 -4.70 12.70 -9.38
CA LEU A 456 -5.91 12.31 -8.68
C LEU A 456 -7.10 12.50 -9.62
N GLN A 457 -7.93 11.48 -9.72
CA GLN A 457 -9.18 11.51 -10.48
C GLN A 457 -10.30 10.98 -9.60
N VAL A 458 -11.43 11.69 -9.61
CA VAL A 458 -12.65 11.21 -8.93
C VAL A 458 -13.56 10.62 -10.00
N LEU A 459 -13.92 9.36 -9.80
CA LEU A 459 -14.71 8.59 -10.77
C LEU A 459 -16.11 8.32 -10.21
N LYS A 460 -17.11 8.41 -11.09
CA LYS A 460 -18.47 7.99 -10.76
C LYS A 460 -18.52 6.46 -10.74
N VAL A 461 -18.96 5.89 -9.62
CA VAL A 461 -19.21 4.46 -9.51
C VAL A 461 -20.50 4.14 -10.29
N ARG A 462 -20.35 3.78 -11.56
CA ARG A 462 -21.43 3.11 -12.30
C ARG A 462 -21.51 1.71 -11.73
N HIS A 463 -22.61 1.41 -11.02
CA HIS A 463 -22.92 0.02 -10.71
C HIS A 463 -23.25 -0.62 -12.06
N SER A 464 -22.36 -1.46 -12.57
CA SER A 464 -22.72 -2.36 -13.67
C SER A 464 -23.82 -3.26 -13.11
N VAL A 465 -25.05 -3.03 -13.54
CA VAL A 465 -26.09 -4.05 -13.45
C VAL A 465 -25.60 -5.16 -14.36
N ILE A 466 -25.11 -6.25 -13.77
CA ILE A 466 -24.87 -7.51 -14.48
C ILE A 466 -26.18 -8.25 -14.48
#